data_AF-A0A0V1GDY3-F1
#
_entry.id   AF-A0A0V1GDY3-F1
#
_cell.length_a   1.000
_cell.length_b   1.000
_cell.length_c   1.000
_cell.angle_alpha   90.00
_cell.angle_beta   90.00
_cell.angle_gamma   90.00
#
_symmetry.space_group_name_H-M   'P 1'
#
loop_
_entity.id
_entity.type
_entity.pdbx_description
1 polymer ?
#
loop_
_entity_poly.entity_id
_entity_poly.type
_entity_poly.pdbx_seq_one_letter_code
_entity_poly.pdbx_strand_id
1 'polypeptide(L)'
;LRKWSKKTLKSLPFGVPMVWREPQNHVDDCYFCLSNVRGYNAKNRKYISYPNLPSAIRPVPHGPDVPIPSPPDSMDTIVLSDEGSGRETITDSDFEMEHENTPQLFT
;
A
#
# COMPACT_ATOMS: atom_id res chain seq x y z
N LEU A 1 12.97 -3.58 -0.48
CA LEU A 1 13.76 -3.42 0.76
C LEU A 1 14.97 -4.34 0.86
N ARG A 2 14.83 -5.67 0.80
CA ARG A 2 15.95 -6.61 1.03
C ARG A 2 17.23 -6.34 0.22
N LYS A 3 17.10 -5.86 -1.02
CA LYS A 3 18.24 -5.46 -1.85
C LYS A 3 18.89 -4.15 -1.40
N TRP A 4 18.09 -3.17 -0.98
CA TRP A 4 18.58 -1.89 -0.44
C TRP A 4 19.27 -2.10 0.92
N SER A 5 18.67 -2.90 1.81
CA SER A 5 19.26 -3.20 3.11
C SER A 5 20.55 -4.03 2.99
N LYS A 6 20.64 -4.90 1.98
CA LYS A 6 21.89 -5.60 1.61
C LYS A 6 22.90 -4.71 0.86
N LYS A 7 22.64 -3.40 0.75
CA LYS A 7 23.50 -2.42 0.06
C LYS A 7 23.72 -2.73 -1.44
N THR A 8 22.88 -3.58 -2.05
CA THR A 8 22.96 -3.92 -3.49
C THR A 8 22.19 -2.94 -4.39
N LEU A 9 21.22 -2.22 -3.83
CA LEU A 9 20.53 -1.09 -4.47
C LEU A 9 20.80 0.17 -3.67
N LYS A 10 21.08 1.28 -4.34
CA LYS A 10 21.37 2.57 -3.69
C LYS A 10 20.15 3.13 -2.95
N SER A 11 18.98 3.04 -3.57
CA SER A 11 17.72 3.56 -3.02
C SER A 11 16.51 2.85 -3.62
N LEU A 12 15.34 3.11 -3.03
CA LEU A 12 14.06 2.83 -3.67
C LEU A 12 13.81 3.89 -4.78
N PRO A 13 12.89 3.63 -5.72
CA PRO A 13 12.57 4.60 -6.77
C PRO A 13 11.76 5.82 -6.27
N PHE A 14 11.35 5.82 -5.00
CA PHE A 14 10.60 6.88 -4.35
C PHE A 14 11.17 7.15 -2.95
N GLY A 15 11.06 8.39 -2.50
CA GLY A 15 11.39 8.78 -1.13
C GLY A 15 10.19 8.71 -0.19
N VAL A 16 8.99 9.04 -0.69
CA VAL A 16 7.73 8.79 0.01
C VAL A 16 6.95 7.74 -0.79
N PRO A 17 6.52 6.63 -0.17
CA PRO A 17 5.71 5.63 -0.85
C PRO A 17 4.36 6.20 -1.28
N MET A 18 3.66 5.47 -2.14
CA MET A 18 2.23 5.72 -2.37
C MET A 18 1.49 5.55 -1.04
N VAL A 19 0.64 6.51 -0.70
CA VAL A 19 -0.16 6.48 0.53
C VAL A 19 -1.61 6.23 0.15
N TRP A 20 -2.19 5.18 0.73
CA TRP A 20 -3.59 4.81 0.57
C TRP A 20 -4.36 5.15 1.84
N ARG A 21 -5.53 5.75 1.67
CA ARG A 21 -6.46 6.14 2.72
C ARG A 21 -7.88 5.82 2.28
N GLU A 22 -8.78 5.74 3.25
CA GLU A 22 -10.20 5.56 2.96
C GLU A 22 -10.74 6.76 2.18
N PRO A 23 -11.44 6.53 1.05
CA PRO A 23 -12.02 7.61 0.26
C PRO A 23 -13.19 8.25 1.01
N GLN A 24 -13.25 9.58 1.00
CA GLN A 24 -14.33 10.31 1.65
C GLN A 24 -15.67 10.18 0.89
N ASN A 25 -15.60 10.00 -0.43
CA ASN A 25 -16.77 9.80 -1.28
C ASN A 25 -16.40 9.14 -2.61
N HIS A 26 -17.42 8.71 -3.37
CA HIS A 26 -17.25 8.04 -4.65
C HIS A 26 -17.15 8.96 -5.88
N VAL A 27 -17.38 10.27 -5.71
CA VAL A 27 -17.50 11.22 -6.82
C VAL A 27 -16.15 11.85 -7.15
N ASP A 28 -15.44 12.39 -6.16
CA ASP A 28 -14.21 13.14 -6.36
C ASP A 28 -12.98 12.57 -5.63
N ASP A 29 -13.18 11.68 -4.65
CA ASP A 29 -12.08 11.10 -3.85
C ASP A 29 -11.91 9.58 -4.03
N CYS A 30 -12.72 8.92 -4.84
CA CYS A 30 -12.54 7.47 -5.08
C CYS A 30 -11.53 7.22 -6.20
N TYR A 31 -10.32 6.76 -5.84
CA TYR A 31 -9.24 6.46 -6.79
C TYR A 31 -9.64 5.45 -7.87
N PHE A 32 -10.34 4.38 -7.50
CA PHE A 32 -10.80 3.37 -8.46
C PHE A 32 -11.90 3.89 -9.38
N CYS A 33 -12.81 4.72 -8.85
CA CYS A 33 -13.92 5.29 -9.60
C CYS A 33 -13.42 6.29 -10.66
N LEU A 34 -12.41 7.09 -10.31
CA LEU A 34 -11.84 8.12 -11.18
C LEU A 34 -10.78 7.60 -12.15
N SER A 35 -10.19 6.43 -11.87
CA SER A 35 -9.19 5.83 -12.75
C SER A 35 -9.87 5.20 -13.98
N ASN A 36 -9.79 5.87 -15.13
CA ASN A 36 -10.28 5.30 -16.38
C ASN A 36 -9.33 4.19 -16.88
N VAL A 37 -9.67 2.94 -16.58
CA VAL A 37 -8.91 1.75 -17.00
C VAL A 37 -9.57 1.02 -18.18
N ARG A 38 -10.72 1.50 -18.67
CA ARG A 38 -11.45 0.84 -19.77
C ARG A 38 -10.67 0.98 -21.08
N GLY A 39 -10.51 -0.14 -21.79
CA GLY A 39 -9.78 -0.18 -23.07
C GLY A 39 -8.26 -0.29 -22.93
N TYR A 40 -7.74 -0.35 -21.70
CA TYR A 40 -6.33 -0.65 -21.47
C TYR A 40 -6.09 -2.16 -21.41
N ASN A 41 -4.93 -2.56 -21.92
CA ASN A 41 -4.40 -3.91 -21.95
C ASN A 41 -2.95 -3.92 -21.45
N ALA A 42 -2.33 -5.10 -21.37
CA ALA A 42 -0.96 -5.23 -20.87
C ALA A 42 0.09 -4.41 -21.66
N LYS A 43 -0.16 -4.13 -22.95
CA LYS A 43 0.77 -3.38 -23.82
C LYS A 43 0.67 -1.87 -23.63
N ASN A 44 -0.53 -1.34 -23.35
CA ASN A 44 -0.78 0.10 -23.28
C ASN A 44 -1.05 0.62 -21.85
N ARG A 45 -1.05 -0.24 -20.81
CA ARG A 45 -1.27 0.13 -19.40
C ARG A 45 -0.39 1.27 -18.86
N LYS A 46 0.78 1.49 -19.48
CA LYS A 46 1.70 2.59 -19.11
C LYS A 46 1.11 3.98 -19.41
N TYR A 47 0.09 4.06 -20.26
CA TYR A 47 -0.60 5.30 -20.61
C TYR A 47 -1.81 5.58 -19.72
N ILE A 48 -2.13 4.67 -18.78
CA ILE A 48 -3.19 4.94 -17.80
C ILE A 48 -2.77 6.13 -16.95
N SER A 49 -3.55 7.20 -17.02
CA SER A 49 -3.39 8.34 -16.14
C SER A 49 -4.15 8.08 -14.84
N TYR A 50 -3.40 7.81 -13.78
CA TYR A 50 -3.96 7.75 -12.44
C TYR A 50 -4.07 9.18 -11.84
N PRO A 51 -5.13 9.55 -11.12
CA PRO A 51 -5.22 10.83 -10.45
C PRO A 51 -4.36 10.86 -9.17
N ASN A 52 -4.07 12.06 -8.65
CA ASN A 52 -3.52 12.24 -7.31
C ASN A 52 -4.65 12.72 -6.41
N LEU A 53 -5.05 11.91 -5.42
CA LEU A 53 -6.23 12.17 -4.60
C LEU A 53 -5.88 12.11 -3.11
N PRO A 54 -6.69 12.72 -2.23
CA PRO A 54 -6.60 12.52 -0.80
C PRO A 54 -6.64 11.04 -0.39
N SER A 55 -7.47 10.21 -1.03
CA SER A 55 -7.52 8.76 -0.76
C SER A 55 -6.30 7.99 -1.28
N ALA A 56 -5.60 8.51 -2.29
CA ALA A 56 -4.48 7.83 -2.94
C ALA A 56 -3.44 8.86 -3.40
N ILE A 57 -2.50 9.19 -2.50
CA ILE A 57 -1.40 10.08 -2.81
C ILE A 57 -0.31 9.31 -3.57
N ARG A 58 0.13 9.87 -4.70
CA ARG A 58 1.22 9.32 -5.49
C ARG A 58 2.56 9.27 -4.73
N PRO A 59 3.43 8.30 -5.06
CA PRO A 59 4.79 8.31 -4.57
C PRO A 59 5.52 9.61 -4.93
N VAL A 60 6.30 10.12 -3.99
CA VAL A 60 7.15 11.29 -4.23
C VAL A 60 8.57 10.79 -4.54
N PRO A 61 9.16 11.20 -5.67
CA PRO A 61 10.54 10.83 -5.99
C PRO A 61 11.52 11.47 -5.00
N HIS A 62 12.72 10.91 -4.91
CA HIS A 62 13.79 11.54 -4.14
C HIS A 62 14.17 12.90 -4.73
N GLY A 63 14.51 13.84 -3.85
CA GLY A 63 14.91 15.20 -4.19
C GLY A 63 15.59 15.90 -3.02
N PRO A 64 15.85 17.21 -3.12
CA PRO A 64 16.45 17.98 -2.03
C PRO A 64 15.64 17.88 -0.72
N ASP A 65 14.31 17.90 -0.82
CA ASP A 65 13.40 17.82 0.33
C ASP A 65 13.20 16.38 0.84
N VAL A 66 13.48 15.38 0.00
CA VAL A 66 13.31 13.96 0.31
C VAL A 66 14.59 13.20 -0.05
N PRO A 67 15.66 13.34 0.76
CA PRO A 67 16.96 12.73 0.45
C PRO A 67 16.89 11.21 0.49
N ILE A 68 17.88 10.57 -0.12
CA ILE A 68 18.04 9.11 -0.05
C ILE A 68 18.56 8.76 1.35
N PRO A 69 17.89 7.88 2.10
CA PRO A 69 18.39 7.43 3.40
C PRO A 69 19.62 6.53 3.23
N SER A 70 20.55 6.61 4.17
CA SER A 70 21.67 5.67 4.27
C SER A 70 21.15 4.29 4.68
N PRO A 71 21.62 3.20 4.04
CA PRO A 71 21.22 1.85 4.43
C PRO A 71 21.70 1.53 5.86
N PRO A 72 20.90 0.82 6.67
CA PRO A 72 21.29 0.45 8.02
C PRO A 72 22.50 -0.49 8.05
N ASP A 73 23.28 -0.46 9.13
CA ASP A 73 24.49 -1.27 9.26
C ASP A 73 24.24 -2.71 9.69
N SER A 74 23.13 -2.98 10.39
CA SER A 74 22.62 -4.34 10.63
C SER A 74 21.09 -4.35 10.64
N MET A 75 20.49 -5.51 10.36
CA MET A 75 19.03 -5.70 10.34
C MET A 75 18.45 -5.93 11.74
N ASP A 76 19.30 -6.09 12.76
CA ASP A 76 18.93 -6.45 14.13
C ASP A 76 18.47 -5.25 14.97
N THR A 77 18.63 -4.02 14.45
CA THR A 77 18.34 -2.77 15.18
C THR A 77 16.93 -2.23 14.95
N ILE A 78 16.05 -2.96 14.26
CA ILE A 78 14.62 -2.59 14.22
C ILE A 78 14.01 -3.00 15.57
N VAL A 79 14.25 -2.19 16.60
CA VAL A 79 13.47 -2.22 17.83
C VAL A 79 12.09 -1.70 17.46
N LEU A 80 11.21 -2.62 17.06
CA LEU A 80 9.78 -2.41 17.19
C LEU A 80 9.54 -2.26 18.69
N SER A 81 9.26 -1.05 19.15
CA SER A 81 8.76 -0.82 20.50
C SER A 81 7.37 -1.46 20.60
N ASP A 82 7.35 -2.76 20.80
CA ASP A 82 6.16 -3.53 21.19
C ASP A 82 6.23 -3.72 22.70
N GLU A 83 5.81 -2.70 23.45
CA GLU A 83 5.35 -2.94 24.82
C GLU A 83 3.96 -3.57 24.73
N GLY A 84 3.96 -4.89 24.54
CA GLY A 84 2.77 -5.70 24.28
C GLY A 84 3.04 -7.19 24.47
N SER A 85 3.65 -7.54 25.60
CA SER A 85 3.80 -8.93 26.08
C SER A 85 2.47 -9.71 25.99
N GLY A 86 2.36 -10.59 25.00
CA GLY A 86 1.28 -11.57 24.89
C GLY A 86 1.41 -12.42 23.63
N ARG A 87 2.16 -13.52 23.71
CA ARG A 87 2.22 -14.51 22.63
C ARG A 87 0.94 -15.34 22.67
N GLU A 88 -0.08 -14.88 21.97
CA GLU A 88 -1.32 -15.62 21.77
C GLU A 88 -1.24 -16.28 20.39
N THR A 89 -1.01 -17.60 20.38
CA THR A 89 -1.18 -18.41 19.18
C THR A 89 -2.65 -18.33 18.79
N ILE A 90 -2.98 -17.49 17.82
CA ILE A 90 -4.30 -17.48 17.20
C ILE A 90 -4.46 -18.82 16.48
N THR A 91 -5.11 -19.77 17.13
CA THR A 91 -5.66 -20.96 16.49
C THR A 91 -6.84 -20.50 15.64
N ASP A 92 -6.77 -20.77 14.33
CA ASP A 92 -7.78 -20.49 13.31
C ASP A 92 -9.04 -21.36 13.47
N SER A 93 -9.66 -21.35 14.67
CA SER A 93 -10.71 -22.31 15.03
C SER A 93 -12.10 -21.73 15.25
N ASP A 94 -12.30 -20.41 15.09
CA ASP A 94 -13.61 -19.76 15.33
C ASP A 94 -14.16 -19.01 14.11
N PHE A 95 -13.75 -19.34 12.88
CA PHE A 95 -14.47 -18.90 11.68
C PHE A 95 -15.48 -19.96 11.26
N GLU A 96 -16.67 -19.95 11.86
CA GLU A 96 -17.81 -20.66 11.30
C GLU A 96 -18.31 -19.91 10.07
N MET A 97 -18.08 -20.52 8.91
CA MET A 97 -18.65 -20.08 7.64
C MET A 97 -20.13 -20.48 7.61
N GLU A 98 -20.98 -19.64 8.20
CA GLU A 98 -22.42 -19.65 8.00
C GLU A 98 -22.70 -19.40 6.51
N HIS A 99 -22.84 -20.48 5.74
CA HIS A 99 -23.25 -20.46 4.34
C HIS A 99 -24.75 -20.16 4.24
N GLU A 100 -25.17 -18.96 4.64
CA GLU A 100 -26.50 -18.48 4.29
C GLU A 100 -26.46 -17.97 2.83
N ASN A 101 -26.85 -18.86 1.90
CA ASN A 101 -26.97 -18.59 0.47
C ASN A 101 -28.16 -17.66 0.15
N THR A 102 -28.27 -16.52 0.82
CA THR A 102 -29.26 -15.49 0.52
C THR A 102 -28.57 -14.33 -0.21
N PRO A 103 -28.84 -14.11 -1.51
CA PRO A 103 -28.30 -12.95 -2.20
C PRO A 103 -28.91 -11.68 -1.60
N GLN A 104 -28.05 -10.81 -1.10
CA GLN A 104 -28.44 -9.53 -0.52
C GLN A 104 -28.90 -8.59 -1.65
N LEU A 105 -30.19 -8.26 -1.66
CA LEU A 105 -30.74 -7.24 -2.55
C LEU A 105 -30.34 -5.87 -1.99
N PHE A 106 -29.41 -5.19 -2.67
CA PHE A 106 -29.18 -3.77 -2.43
C PHE A 106 -30.44 -3.02 -2.86
N THR A 107 -31.19 -2.52 -1.88
CA THR A 107 -32.31 -1.58 -2.08
C THR A 107 -31.78 -0.16 -2.08
#